data_AF-A0A6G0S8B3-F1
#
_entry.id   AF-A0A6G0S8B3-F1
#
_cell.length_a   1.000
_cell.length_b   1.000
_cell.length_c   1.000
_cell.angle_alpha   90.00
_cell.angle_beta   90.00
_cell.angle_gamma   90.00
#
_symmetry.space_group_name_H-M   'P 1'
#
loop_
_entity.id
_entity.type
_entity.pdbx_description
1 polymer ?
#
loop_
_entity_poly.entity_id
_entity_poly.type
_entity_poly.pdbx_seq_one_letter_code
_entity_poly.pdbx_strand_id
1 'polypeptide(L)'
;MRKPWDDDAAKPGSPTSVEVVLRWLRTPGNYKRWQTEAKKPLIEEIIAELQKEGTSTRSPSAVRQKIFRLQRQYETATIWLKNEGQPAQYCNGTVDDNMKKAVMERCPLYLELMPVFQSTSCNDTDTSNGGDKTTVVERSSGEVDVGGLEEEANLQS
;
A
#
# COMPACT_ATOMS: atom_id res chain seq x y z
N MET A 1 -25.55 3.89 15.92
CA MET A 1 -25.01 3.39 14.63
C MET A 1 -23.68 4.10 14.38
N ARG A 2 -22.62 3.43 13.88
CA ARG A 2 -21.33 4.08 13.63
C ARG A 2 -21.38 4.76 12.25
N LYS A 3 -21.25 6.09 12.19
CA LYS A 3 -21.20 6.82 10.92
C LYS A 3 -20.00 6.38 10.05
N PRO A 4 -20.12 6.38 8.70
CA PRO A 4 -19.01 6.25 7.75
C PRO A 4 -17.88 7.25 8.05
N TRP A 5 -16.70 7.09 7.46
CA TRP A 5 -15.57 8.03 7.73
C TRP A 5 -15.60 9.28 6.86
N ASP A 6 -16.40 9.22 5.82
CA ASP A 6 -16.63 10.12 4.70
C ASP A 6 -18.02 10.79 4.80
N ASP A 7 -18.79 10.46 5.85
CA ASP A 7 -20.11 11.02 6.17
C ASP A 7 -20.28 11.12 7.71
N ASP A 8 -19.28 11.74 8.36
CA ASP A 8 -19.31 12.00 9.81
C ASP A 8 -18.81 13.37 10.24
N ALA A 9 -18.87 14.33 9.31
CA ALA A 9 -18.76 15.75 9.61
C ALA A 9 -19.66 16.12 10.82
N ALA A 10 -19.13 16.95 11.71
CA ALA A 10 -19.84 17.42 12.89
C ALA A 10 -20.98 18.39 12.53
N LYS A 11 -20.75 19.20 11.50
CA LYS A 11 -21.64 20.28 11.02
C LYS A 11 -21.50 20.39 9.49
N PRO A 12 -22.48 20.99 8.78
CA PRO A 12 -22.30 21.35 7.37
C PRO A 12 -21.04 22.21 7.20
N GLY A 13 -20.15 21.81 6.29
CA GLY A 13 -18.86 22.49 6.02
C GLY A 13 -17.71 22.19 6.99
N SER A 14 -17.89 21.37 8.03
CA SER A 14 -16.76 20.85 8.83
C SER A 14 -16.16 19.58 8.19
N PRO A 15 -14.86 19.30 8.34
CA PRO A 15 -14.24 18.10 7.76
C PRO A 15 -14.78 16.80 8.38
N THR A 16 -14.83 15.77 7.55
CA THR A 16 -15.08 14.37 7.90
C THR A 16 -13.83 13.70 8.51
N SER A 17 -13.98 12.53 9.14
CA SER A 17 -12.84 11.75 9.63
C SER A 17 -11.84 11.39 8.52
N VAL A 18 -12.27 11.20 7.27
CA VAL A 18 -11.39 11.00 6.11
C VAL A 18 -10.54 12.23 5.89
N GLU A 19 -11.16 13.41 5.80
CA GLU A 19 -10.47 14.66 5.47
C GLU A 19 -9.48 15.06 6.58
N VAL A 20 -9.81 14.84 7.85
CA VAL A 20 -8.87 15.05 8.97
C VAL A 20 -7.65 14.13 8.85
N VAL A 21 -7.85 12.84 8.55
CA VAL A 21 -6.73 11.89 8.36
C VAL A 21 -5.89 12.26 7.13
N LEU A 22 -6.52 12.65 6.02
CA LEU A 22 -5.82 13.13 4.81
C LEU A 22 -5.01 14.40 5.10
N ARG A 23 -5.59 15.36 5.84
CA ARG A 23 -4.91 16.59 6.25
C ARG A 23 -3.68 16.29 7.09
N TRP A 24 -3.81 15.45 8.13
CA TRP A 24 -2.68 15.05 8.96
C TRP A 24 -1.58 14.36 8.14
N LEU A 25 -1.96 13.49 7.18
CA LEU A 25 -1.01 12.81 6.29
C LEU A 25 -0.29 13.77 5.33
N ARG A 26 -0.96 14.82 4.83
CA ARG A 26 -0.40 15.85 3.95
C ARG A 26 0.50 16.86 4.65
N THR A 27 0.33 17.05 5.96
CA THR A 27 1.21 17.93 6.74
C THR A 27 2.68 17.54 6.50
N PRO A 28 3.55 18.45 6.06
CA PRO A 28 4.93 18.13 5.69
C PRO A 28 5.66 17.31 6.77
N GLY A 29 6.20 16.17 6.35
CA GLY A 29 6.91 15.23 7.23
C GLY A 29 6.01 14.21 7.96
N ASN A 30 4.72 14.44 8.17
CA ASN A 30 3.88 13.52 8.96
C ASN A 30 3.77 12.12 8.34
N TYR A 31 3.71 11.97 7.02
CA TYR A 31 3.76 10.62 6.44
C TYR A 31 5.13 9.94 6.63
N LYS A 32 6.25 10.68 6.59
CA LYS A 32 7.57 10.14 6.92
C LYS A 32 7.61 9.67 8.39
N ARG A 33 7.09 10.47 9.32
CA ARG A 33 6.89 10.08 10.73
C ARG A 33 6.04 8.81 10.83
N TRP A 34 4.93 8.76 10.09
CA TRP A 34 4.05 7.59 10.00
C TRP A 34 4.76 6.35 9.48
N GLN A 35 5.75 6.47 8.59
CA GLN A 35 6.58 5.35 8.17
C GLN A 35 7.58 4.94 9.27
N THR A 36 8.38 5.88 9.80
CA THR A 36 9.57 5.58 10.61
C THR A 36 9.34 5.48 12.13
N GLU A 37 8.36 6.20 12.69
CA GLU A 37 8.17 6.31 14.15
C GLU A 37 7.23 5.23 14.74
N ALA A 38 7.19 5.14 16.07
CA ALA A 38 6.23 4.31 16.78
C ALA A 38 4.80 4.80 16.52
N LYS A 39 3.89 3.89 16.12
CA LYS A 39 2.54 4.30 15.67
C LYS A 39 1.62 4.81 16.78
N LYS A 40 1.86 4.47 18.05
CA LYS A 40 1.00 4.86 19.18
C LYS A 40 0.85 6.39 19.32
N PRO A 41 1.92 7.18 19.53
CA PRO A 41 1.80 8.64 19.67
C PRO A 41 1.17 9.30 18.44
N LEU A 42 1.51 8.85 17.23
CA LEU A 42 0.92 9.38 15.99
C LEU A 42 -0.59 9.13 15.89
N ILE A 43 -1.06 7.96 16.36
CA ILE A 43 -2.49 7.67 16.42
C ILE A 43 -3.19 8.55 17.48
N GLU A 44 -2.51 8.85 18.59
CA GLU A 44 -3.02 9.74 19.65
C GLU A 44 -3.11 11.20 19.14
N GLU A 45 -2.12 11.68 18.38
CA GLU A 45 -2.18 12.98 17.65
C GLU A 45 -3.39 13.05 16.71
N ILE A 46 -3.59 12.04 15.87
CA ILE A 46 -4.70 11.99 14.91
C ILE A 46 -6.06 11.93 15.63
N ILE A 47 -6.16 11.22 16.76
CA ILE A 47 -7.38 11.19 17.57
C ILE A 47 -7.66 12.58 18.17
N ALA A 48 -6.64 13.30 18.63
CA ALA A 48 -6.80 14.67 19.14
C ALA A 48 -7.29 15.63 18.03
N GLU A 49 -6.80 15.51 16.79
CA GLU A 49 -7.35 16.27 15.66
C GLU A 49 -8.81 15.89 15.35
N LEU A 50 -9.15 14.60 15.31
CA LEU A 50 -10.52 14.13 15.08
C LEU A 50 -11.50 14.66 16.14
N GLN A 51 -11.06 14.73 17.41
CA GLN A 51 -11.83 15.29 18.52
C GLN A 51 -11.98 16.81 18.41
N LYS A 52 -10.92 17.53 18.03
CA LYS A 52 -10.95 18.99 17.82
C LYS A 52 -11.98 19.41 16.77
N GLU A 53 -12.12 18.63 15.69
CA GLU A 53 -13.09 18.87 14.62
C GLU A 53 -14.51 18.36 14.96
N GLY A 54 -14.69 17.68 16.10
CA GLY A 54 -15.98 17.16 16.56
C GLY A 54 -16.51 15.93 15.79
N THR A 55 -15.64 15.23 15.06
CA THR A 55 -16.01 14.03 14.27
C THR A 55 -16.44 12.85 15.15
N SER A 56 -16.97 11.78 14.55
CA SER A 56 -17.40 10.60 15.32
C SER A 56 -16.21 9.89 15.97
N THR A 57 -16.28 9.61 17.28
CA THR A 57 -15.21 8.93 18.04
C THR A 57 -14.67 7.69 17.32
N ARG A 58 -13.35 7.69 17.04
CA ARG A 58 -12.63 6.59 16.40
C ARG A 58 -11.66 5.95 17.39
N SER A 59 -11.63 4.61 17.45
CA SER A 59 -10.66 3.90 18.28
C SER A 59 -9.26 3.89 17.66
N PRO A 60 -8.18 3.78 18.45
CA PRO A 60 -6.80 3.73 17.95
C PRO A 60 -6.57 2.67 16.86
N SER A 61 -7.13 1.47 17.06
CA SER A 61 -7.08 0.39 16.07
C SER A 61 -7.77 0.80 14.74
N ALA A 62 -8.91 1.48 14.82
CA ALA A 62 -9.63 1.90 13.63
C ALA A 62 -8.93 3.03 12.84
N VAL A 63 -8.23 3.95 13.53
CA VAL A 63 -7.36 4.95 12.88
C VAL A 63 -6.22 4.26 12.14
N ARG A 64 -5.50 3.35 12.81
CA ARG A 64 -4.41 2.56 12.20
C ARG A 64 -4.88 1.79 10.96
N GLN A 65 -6.02 1.12 11.06
CA GLN A 65 -6.62 0.38 9.95
C GLN A 65 -7.11 1.29 8.81
N LYS A 66 -7.62 2.49 9.10
CA LYS A 66 -8.03 3.45 8.06
C LYS A 66 -6.82 3.89 7.24
N ILE A 67 -5.71 4.26 7.87
CA ILE A 67 -4.49 4.70 7.17
C ILE A 67 -3.89 3.56 6.34
N PHE A 68 -3.79 2.35 6.91
CA PHE A 68 -3.33 1.17 6.16
C PHE A 68 -4.21 0.86 4.94
N ARG A 69 -5.54 1.01 5.06
CA ARG A 69 -6.46 0.85 3.92
C ARG A 69 -6.25 1.91 2.84
N LEU A 70 -6.05 3.17 3.20
CA LEU A 70 -5.77 4.25 2.24
C LEU A 70 -4.48 3.96 1.46
N GLN A 71 -3.42 3.57 2.17
CA GLN A 71 -2.15 3.16 1.56
C GLN A 71 -2.35 1.98 0.59
N ARG A 72 -2.98 0.89 1.04
CA ARG A 72 -3.20 -0.30 0.19
C ARG A 72 -4.08 -0.01 -1.04
N GLN A 73 -5.10 0.84 -0.90
CA GLN A 73 -5.94 1.26 -2.04
C GLN A 73 -5.12 2.01 -3.08
N TYR A 74 -4.29 2.96 -2.63
CA TYR A 74 -3.41 3.73 -3.49
C TYR A 74 -2.33 2.87 -4.18
N GLU A 75 -1.69 1.96 -3.44
CA GLU A 75 -0.73 0.99 -4.00
C GLU A 75 -1.40 0.11 -5.07
N THR A 76 -2.59 -0.41 -4.79
CA THR A 76 -3.36 -1.25 -5.74
C THR A 76 -3.69 -0.49 -7.02
N ALA A 77 -4.14 0.77 -6.90
CA ALA A 77 -4.42 1.63 -8.04
C ALA A 77 -3.15 2.01 -8.83
N THR A 78 -2.03 2.28 -8.14
CA THR A 78 -0.75 2.62 -8.76
C THR A 78 -0.17 1.44 -9.55
N ILE A 79 -0.18 0.23 -8.97
CA ILE A 79 0.26 -1.00 -9.64
C ILE A 79 -0.59 -1.26 -10.88
N TRP A 80 -1.92 -1.08 -10.77
CA TRP A 80 -2.81 -1.25 -11.92
C TRP A 80 -2.51 -0.23 -13.03
N LEU A 81 -2.39 1.07 -12.70
CA LEU A 81 -2.01 2.10 -13.67
C LEU A 81 -0.66 1.87 -14.36
N LYS A 82 0.33 1.32 -13.63
CA LYS A 82 1.63 0.93 -14.20
C LYS A 82 1.48 -0.23 -15.19
N ASN A 83 0.66 -1.24 -14.87
CA ASN A 83 0.43 -2.39 -15.75
C ASN A 83 -0.32 -2.02 -17.03
N GLU A 84 -1.27 -1.08 -16.98
CA GLU A 84 -1.97 -0.56 -18.17
C GLU A 84 -1.12 0.45 -18.98
N GLY A 85 0.03 0.89 -18.44
CA GLY A 85 0.97 1.80 -19.12
C GLY A 85 0.56 3.28 -19.16
N GLN A 86 -0.50 3.69 -18.44
CA GLN A 86 -1.10 5.05 -18.55
C GLN A 86 -1.00 5.96 -17.29
N PRO A 87 0.01 5.87 -16.41
CA PRO A 87 0.03 6.68 -15.17
C PRO A 87 0.12 8.18 -15.43
N ALA A 88 0.92 8.62 -16.41
CA ALA A 88 1.05 10.04 -16.77
C ALA A 88 -0.25 10.62 -17.36
N GLN A 89 -0.93 9.84 -18.21
CA GLN A 89 -2.23 10.20 -18.79
C GLN A 89 -3.35 10.24 -17.75
N TYR A 90 -3.25 9.42 -16.70
CA TYR A 90 -4.20 9.50 -15.59
C TYR A 90 -4.02 10.81 -14.81
N CYS A 91 -2.77 11.15 -14.48
CA CYS A 91 -2.45 12.32 -13.68
C CYS A 91 -2.68 13.66 -14.40
N ASN A 92 -2.55 13.70 -15.73
CA ASN A 92 -2.87 14.90 -16.53
C ASN A 92 -4.36 14.99 -16.95
N GLY A 93 -5.16 13.95 -16.65
CA GLY A 93 -6.59 13.91 -16.96
C GLY A 93 -6.95 13.58 -18.42
N THR A 94 -6.04 13.00 -19.21
CA THR A 94 -6.30 12.64 -20.62
C THR A 94 -6.72 11.19 -20.86
N VAL A 95 -6.90 10.39 -19.80
CA VAL A 95 -7.46 9.03 -19.90
C VAL A 95 -8.97 9.04 -20.19
N ASP A 96 -9.49 7.93 -20.73
CA ASP A 96 -10.92 7.74 -20.90
C ASP A 96 -11.68 7.47 -19.57
N ASP A 97 -13.02 7.52 -19.64
CA ASP A 97 -13.89 7.32 -18.48
C ASP A 97 -13.84 5.90 -17.91
N ASN A 98 -13.48 4.88 -18.69
CA ASN A 98 -13.36 3.49 -18.19
C ASN A 98 -12.11 3.35 -17.32
N MET A 99 -10.97 3.89 -17.78
CA MET A 99 -9.72 4.00 -17.03
C MET A 99 -9.93 4.82 -15.75
N LYS A 100 -10.61 5.97 -15.86
CA LYS A 100 -11.00 6.81 -14.71
C LYS A 100 -11.84 6.04 -13.69
N LYS A 101 -12.88 5.34 -14.15
CA LYS A 101 -13.76 4.51 -13.31
C LYS A 101 -12.97 3.39 -12.61
N ALA A 102 -12.11 2.68 -13.34
CA ALA A 102 -11.33 1.57 -12.81
C ALA A 102 -10.34 2.00 -11.70
N VAL A 103 -9.73 3.19 -11.80
CA VAL A 103 -8.95 3.76 -10.68
C VAL A 103 -9.85 4.15 -9.52
N MET A 104 -10.97 4.83 -9.76
CA MET A 104 -11.90 5.26 -8.70
C MET A 104 -12.48 4.07 -7.92
N GLU A 105 -12.75 2.94 -8.57
CA GLU A 105 -13.18 1.69 -7.92
C GLU A 105 -12.11 1.10 -6.97
N ARG A 106 -10.83 1.30 -7.28
CA ARG A 106 -9.68 0.82 -6.46
C ARG A 106 -9.34 1.81 -5.35
N CYS A 107 -9.29 3.10 -5.70
CA CYS A 107 -8.91 4.20 -4.82
C CYS A 107 -9.68 5.49 -5.17
N PRO A 108 -10.84 5.75 -4.53
CA PRO A 108 -11.61 6.98 -4.75
C PRO A 108 -10.85 8.27 -4.42
N LEU A 109 -9.76 8.17 -3.66
CA LEU A 109 -8.93 9.26 -3.18
C LEU A 109 -7.55 9.25 -3.86
N TYR A 110 -7.43 8.69 -5.07
CA TYR A 110 -6.12 8.46 -5.70
C TYR A 110 -5.27 9.74 -5.85
N LEU A 111 -5.82 10.76 -6.51
CA LEU A 111 -5.14 12.06 -6.70
C LEU A 111 -4.87 12.77 -5.36
N GLU A 112 -5.81 12.63 -4.43
CA GLU A 112 -5.74 13.17 -3.07
C GLU A 112 -4.64 12.51 -2.20
N LEU A 113 -4.28 11.26 -2.48
CA LEU A 113 -3.23 10.50 -1.79
C LEU A 113 -1.87 10.55 -2.52
N MET A 114 -1.87 10.90 -3.80
CA MET A 114 -0.67 11.04 -4.62
C MET A 114 0.44 11.91 -3.97
N PRO A 115 0.20 13.16 -3.52
CA PRO A 115 1.23 13.99 -2.91
C PRO A 115 1.70 13.50 -1.53
N VAL A 116 1.03 12.49 -0.94
CA VAL A 116 1.43 11.88 0.33
C VAL A 116 2.33 10.67 0.08
N PHE A 117 1.97 9.83 -0.89
CA PHE A 117 2.53 8.47 -1.04
C PHE A 117 3.52 8.31 -2.20
N GLN A 118 3.59 9.23 -3.17
CA GLN A 118 4.65 9.24 -4.19
C GLN A 118 5.86 10.08 -3.73
N SER A 119 7.04 9.47 -3.71
CA SER A 119 8.33 10.18 -3.59
C SER A 119 8.84 10.67 -4.96
N THR A 120 8.42 10.00 -6.04
CA THR A 120 8.68 10.37 -7.43
C THR A 120 7.36 10.54 -8.16
N SER A 121 7.29 11.58 -8.98
CA SER A 121 6.08 11.94 -9.75
C SER A 121 5.69 10.86 -10.76
N CYS A 122 4.47 10.97 -11.29
CA CYS A 122 3.95 10.29 -12.49
C CYS A 122 4.77 10.46 -13.81
N ASN A 123 6.01 10.94 -13.72
CA ASN A 123 6.98 11.12 -14.80
C ASN A 123 8.04 10.01 -14.85
N ASP A 124 7.95 8.97 -14.01
CA ASP A 124 8.85 7.81 -14.05
C ASP A 124 8.61 7.00 -15.34
N THR A 125 9.16 7.49 -16.45
CA THR A 125 9.39 6.72 -17.67
C THR A 125 10.50 5.71 -17.40
N ASP A 126 10.12 4.58 -16.80
CA ASP A 126 11.04 3.46 -16.53
C ASP A 126 11.60 2.94 -17.87
N THR A 127 12.81 3.39 -18.21
CA THR A 127 13.61 2.79 -19.28
C THR A 127 14.05 1.41 -18.81
N SER A 128 13.20 0.42 -19.05
CA SER A 128 13.54 -0.98 -18.88
C SER A 128 14.70 -1.36 -19.79
N ASN A 129 15.84 -1.67 -19.19
CA ASN A 129 16.85 -2.54 -19.78
C ASN A 129 16.68 -3.88 -19.04
N GLY A 130 16.13 -4.92 -19.66
CA GLY A 130 16.89 -5.65 -20.68
C GLY A 130 18.07 -6.31 -19.97
N GLY A 131 17.94 -7.45 -19.30
CA GLY A 131 17.13 -8.60 -19.68
C GLY A 131 18.08 -9.61 -20.32
N ASP A 132 18.68 -10.47 -19.50
CA ASP A 132 19.53 -11.55 -19.99
C ASP A 132 19.18 -12.87 -19.28
N LYS A 133 18.66 -13.81 -20.08
CA LYS A 133 18.39 -15.18 -19.70
C LYS A 133 19.03 -16.07 -20.76
N THR A 134 20.29 -16.40 -20.55
CA THR A 134 20.99 -17.40 -21.37
C THR A 134 21.22 -18.66 -20.54
N THR A 135 20.39 -19.66 -20.79
CA THR A 135 20.54 -21.05 -20.35
C THR A 135 21.59 -21.81 -21.18
N VAL A 136 21.89 -23.05 -20.78
CA VAL A 136 22.15 -24.26 -21.63
C VAL A 136 23.49 -24.99 -21.34
N VAL A 137 23.37 -26.30 -21.00
CA VAL A 137 24.30 -27.48 -21.09
C VAL A 137 25.67 -27.49 -20.36
N GLU A 138 26.32 -28.63 -20.02
CA GLU A 138 25.91 -30.04 -19.73
C GLU A 138 27.06 -30.82 -19.02
N ARG A 139 26.68 -31.93 -18.34
CA ARG A 139 27.35 -33.24 -18.18
C ARG A 139 28.84 -33.41 -17.75
N SER A 140 29.00 -34.41 -16.86
CA SER A 140 29.96 -35.56 -16.88
C SER A 140 30.87 -35.61 -15.63
N SER A 141 31.25 -36.73 -14.98
CA SER A 141 30.83 -38.14 -14.79
C SER A 141 31.96 -38.82 -13.97
N GLY A 142 31.68 -39.86 -13.19
CA GLY A 142 32.64 -40.68 -12.41
C GLY A 142 32.37 -40.64 -10.89
N GLU A 143 31.90 -41.69 -10.20
CA GLU A 143 32.54 -43.00 -9.89
C GLU A 143 33.84 -42.84 -9.07
N VAL A 144 34.19 -43.57 -7.99
CA VAL A 144 33.76 -44.81 -7.28
C VAL A 144 34.40 -44.76 -5.84
N ASP A 145 34.10 -45.54 -4.78
CA ASP A 145 33.05 -46.50 -4.34
C ASP A 145 33.36 -46.87 -2.84
N VAL A 146 32.68 -47.85 -2.23
CA VAL A 146 32.96 -48.55 -0.93
C VAL A 146 32.55 -47.79 0.35
N GLY A 147 31.83 -48.37 1.32
CA GLY A 147 31.21 -49.70 1.42
C GLY A 147 30.74 -49.95 2.86
N GLY A 148 29.62 -50.66 3.05
CA GLY A 148 29.04 -50.92 4.38
C GLY A 148 27.86 -51.86 4.30
N LEU A 149 28.11 -53.14 4.57
CA LEU A 149 27.12 -54.22 4.53
C LEU A 149 26.60 -54.55 5.95
N GLU A 150 25.31 -54.92 6.00
CA GLU A 150 24.72 -55.93 6.91
C GLU A 150 24.68 -55.59 8.43
N GLU A 151 23.69 -56.00 9.23
CA GLU A 151 22.47 -56.80 9.00
C GLU A 151 21.31 -56.34 9.93
N GLU A 152 20.09 -56.81 9.71
CA GLU A 152 18.91 -56.47 10.51
C GLU A 152 18.84 -57.14 11.89
N ALA A 153 18.16 -56.50 12.84
CA ALA A 153 17.45 -57.19 13.92
C ALA A 153 16.21 -56.40 14.38
N ASN A 154 15.07 -56.71 13.77
CA ASN A 154 13.75 -56.35 14.28
C ASN A 154 13.43 -57.13 15.56
N LEU A 155 12.97 -56.47 16.65
CA LEU A 155 11.78 -56.90 17.41
C LEU A 155 11.38 -55.93 18.52
N GLN A 156 10.07 -55.79 18.70
CA GLN A 156 9.40 -55.01 19.74
C GLN A 156 9.29 -55.81 21.05
N SER A 157 9.48 -55.15 22.19
CA SER A 157 8.67 -55.29 23.44
C SER A 157 9.03 -54.17 24.42
#